data_AF-A0A5N0EFL3-F1
#
_entry.id   AF-A0A5N0EFL3-F1
#
_cell.length_a   1.000
_cell.length_b   1.000
_cell.length_c   1.000
_cell.angle_alpha   90.00
_cell.angle_beta   90.00
_cell.angle_gamma   90.00
#
_symmetry.space_group_name_H-M   'P 1'
#
loop_
_entity.id
_entity.type
_entity.pdbx_description
1 polymer ?
#
loop_
_entity_poly.entity_id
_entity_poly.type
_entity_poly.pdbx_seq_one_letter_code
_entity_poly.pdbx_strand_id
1 'polypeptide(L)'
;MVAGVPGLLGELESDTRNVLLTLARIWMTVTTGEIAAKDRAAEWAVARVPESLQAPLVHARAVYLVAVEEDWTGAAGAFRETAAVLRDAIDASGG
;
A
#
# COMPACT_ATOMS: atom_id res chain seq x y z
N MET A 1 5.87 -15.85 4.74
CA MET A 1 4.74 -14.99 5.13
C MET A 1 5.18 -14.07 6.25
N VAL A 2 5.19 -12.76 5.99
CA VAL A 2 5.54 -11.76 7.01
C VAL A 2 4.40 -11.70 8.04
N ALA A 3 4.70 -11.97 9.31
CA ALA A 3 3.71 -11.96 10.38
C ALA A 3 3.05 -10.57 10.49
N GLY A 4 1.72 -10.52 10.38
CA GLY A 4 0.92 -9.30 10.53
C GLY A 4 0.23 -8.78 9.25
N VAL A 5 0.69 -9.19 8.06
CA VAL A 5 0.06 -8.78 6.79
C VAL A 5 -1.42 -9.23 6.67
N PRO A 6 -1.80 -10.45 7.07
CA PRO A 6 -3.20 -10.88 7.00
C PRO A 6 -4.14 -10.06 7.90
N GLY A 7 -3.68 -9.64 9.09
CA GLY A 7 -4.47 -8.81 10.00
C GLY A 7 -4.72 -7.41 9.44
N LEU A 8 -3.70 -6.82 8.82
CA LEU A 8 -3.77 -5.51 8.19
C LEU A 8 -4.77 -5.48 7.02
N LEU A 9 -4.88 -6.56 6.25
CA LEU A 9 -5.86 -6.67 5.16
C LEU A 9 -7.31 -6.70 5.66
N GLY A 10 -7.56 -7.13 6.91
CA GLY A 10 -8.88 -7.08 7.53
C GLY A 10 -9.40 -5.66 7.77
N GLU A 11 -8.51 -4.67 7.83
CA GLU A 11 -8.85 -3.26 8.06
C GLU A 11 -8.93 -2.45 6.76
N LEU A 12 -8.72 -3.08 5.60
CA LEU A 12 -8.57 -2.39 4.32
C LEU A 12 -9.77 -1.51 3.95
N GLU A 13 -10.99 -1.90 4.33
CA GLU A 13 -12.20 -1.13 4.01
C GLU A 13 -12.45 0.01 5.00
N SER A 14 -11.98 -0.13 6.25
CA SER A 14 -12.15 0.87 7.30
C SER A 14 -11.01 1.87 7.38
N ASP A 15 -9.81 1.51 6.93
CA ASP A 15 -8.61 2.35 6.95
C ASP A 15 -7.74 2.15 5.70
N THR A 16 -8.37 2.27 4.53
CA THR A 16 -7.77 1.99 3.21
C THR A 16 -6.43 2.68 3.03
N ARG A 17 -6.35 3.98 3.38
CA ARG A 17 -5.11 4.76 3.29
C ARG A 17 -4.01 4.14 4.15
N ASN A 18 -4.24 3.95 5.46
CA ASN A 18 -3.16 3.48 6.32
C ASN A 18 -2.75 2.04 6.00
N VAL A 19 -3.70 1.20 5.58
CA VAL A 19 -3.38 -0.16 5.12
C VAL A 19 -2.48 -0.13 3.91
N LEU A 20 -2.83 0.61 2.84
CA LEU A 20 -2.01 0.71 1.62
C LEU A 20 -0.61 1.27 1.91
N LEU A 21 -0.50 2.32 2.72
CA LEU A 21 0.79 2.92 3.07
C LEU A 21 1.64 2.01 3.95
N THR A 22 1.02 1.24 4.84
CA THR A 22 1.74 0.29 5.71
C THR A 22 2.22 -0.91 4.91
N LEU A 23 1.41 -1.44 3.99
CA LEU A 23 1.83 -2.48 3.05
C LEU A 23 3.03 -2.02 2.20
N ALA A 24 2.99 -0.79 1.67
CA ALA A 24 4.11 -0.23 0.91
C ALA A 24 5.41 -0.15 1.74
N ARG A 25 5.32 0.25 3.02
CA ARG A 25 6.47 0.28 3.95
C ARG A 25 7.02 -1.12 4.24
N ILE A 26 6.15 -2.09 4.49
CA ILE A 26 6.56 -3.48 4.72
C ILE A 26 7.28 -4.00 3.47
N TRP A 27 6.70 -3.80 2.28
CA TRP A 27 7.30 -4.25 1.03
C TRP A 27 8.68 -3.63 0.80
N MET A 28 8.82 -2.31 0.98
CA MET A 28 10.11 -1.64 0.86
C MET A 28 11.12 -2.19 1.87
N THR A 29 10.72 -2.33 3.14
CA THR A 29 11.61 -2.79 4.22
C THR A 29 12.11 -4.20 3.98
N VAL A 30 11.24 -5.11 3.53
CA VAL A 30 11.62 -6.49 3.21
C VAL A 30 12.54 -6.52 1.98
N THR A 31 12.31 -5.65 0.99
CA THR A 31 13.09 -5.64 -0.26
C THR A 31 14.46 -5.00 -0.11
N THR A 32 14.59 -3.92 0.68
CA THR A 32 15.81 -3.10 0.75
C THR A 32 16.50 -3.13 2.10
N GLY A 33 15.83 -3.60 3.15
CA GLY A 33 16.28 -3.49 4.54
C GLY A 33 16.12 -2.08 5.13
N GLU A 34 15.63 -1.09 4.37
CA GLU A 34 15.46 0.28 4.84
C GLU A 34 14.08 0.52 5.46
N ILE A 35 14.05 1.15 6.63
CA ILE A 35 12.81 1.65 7.22
C ILE A 35 12.56 3.07 6.72
N ALA A 36 11.55 3.24 5.87
CA ALA A 36 11.17 4.53 5.29
C ALA A 36 9.85 5.09 5.85
N ALA A 37 9.64 6.40 5.63
CA ALA A 37 8.36 7.07 5.85
C ALA A 37 7.28 6.58 4.85
N LYS A 38 5.99 6.78 5.20
CA LYS A 38 4.84 6.27 4.43
C LYS A 38 4.79 6.80 2.99
N ASP A 39 5.04 8.09 2.82
CA ASP A 39 5.07 8.79 1.54
C ASP A 39 6.20 8.29 0.61
N ARG A 40 7.41 8.13 1.16
CA ARG A 40 8.57 7.60 0.44
C ARG A 40 8.35 6.14 0.02
N ALA A 41 7.81 5.32 0.91
CA ALA A 41 7.50 3.93 0.60
C ALA A 41 6.39 3.81 -0.45
N ALA A 42 5.37 4.66 -0.39
CA ALA A 42 4.30 4.69 -1.39
C ALA A 42 4.84 5.09 -2.77
N GLU A 43 5.69 6.11 -2.85
CA GLU A 43 6.35 6.52 -4.09
C GLU A 43 7.22 5.40 -4.67
N TRP A 44 7.98 4.72 -3.82
CA TRP A 44 8.77 3.56 -4.22
C TRP A 44 7.90 2.41 -4.76
N ALA A 45 6.75 2.15 -4.13
CA ALA A 45 5.81 1.10 -4.53
C ALA A 45 5.08 1.44 -5.84
N VAL A 46 4.67 2.70 -6.05
CA VAL A 46 4.03 3.18 -7.29
C VAL A 46 4.89 2.85 -8.51
N ALA A 47 6.21 3.05 -8.42
CA ALA A 47 7.13 2.75 -9.52
C ALA A 47 7.27 1.25 -9.86
N ARG A 48 6.67 0.34 -9.08
CA ARG A 48 6.87 -1.12 -9.17
C ARG A 48 5.58 -1.91 -9.33
N VAL A 49 4.42 -1.29 -9.14
CA VAL A 49 3.13 -1.92 -9.43
C VAL A 49 2.67 -1.61 -10.87
N PRO A 50 1.84 -2.48 -11.48
CA PRO A 50 1.19 -2.18 -12.75
C PRO A 50 0.46 -0.84 -12.72
N GLU A 51 0.41 -0.14 -13.86
CA GLU A 51 -0.16 1.20 -13.99
C GLU A 51 -1.62 1.28 -13.48
N SER A 52 -2.43 0.24 -13.74
CA SER A 52 -3.81 0.13 -13.27
C SER A 52 -3.95 0.17 -11.74
N LEU A 53 -2.89 -0.15 -11.01
CA LEU A 53 -2.87 -0.26 -9.54
C LEU A 53 -2.10 0.89 -8.86
N GLN A 54 -1.56 1.83 -9.64
CA GLN A 54 -0.85 2.99 -9.10
C GLN A 54 -1.80 4.01 -8.49
N ALA A 55 -3.00 4.19 -9.07
CA ALA A 55 -3.93 5.24 -8.66
C ALA A 55 -4.30 5.18 -7.16
N PRO A 56 -4.62 4.01 -6.56
CA PRO A 56 -4.86 3.92 -5.12
C PRO A 56 -3.66 4.32 -4.24
N LEU A 57 -2.43 3.99 -4.65
CA LEU A 57 -1.21 4.34 -3.90
C LEU A 57 -0.88 5.83 -4.04
N VAL A 58 -1.06 6.40 -5.23
CA VAL A 58 -0.90 7.84 -5.46
C VAL A 58 -1.92 8.62 -4.62
N HIS A 59 -3.18 8.17 -4.59
CA HIS A 59 -4.21 8.78 -3.78
C HIS A 59 -3.91 8.66 -2.28
N ALA A 60 -3.53 7.47 -1.79
CA ALA A 60 -3.15 7.26 -0.39
C ALA A 60 -1.99 8.18 0.04
N ARG A 61 -0.99 8.36 -0.84
CA ARG A 61 0.14 9.29 -0.61
C ARG A 61 -0.33 10.74 -0.58
N ALA A 62 -1.19 11.15 -1.52
CA ALA A 62 -1.71 12.52 -1.58
C ALA A 62 -2.53 12.88 -0.33
N VAL A 63 -3.45 12.00 0.09
CA VAL A 63 -4.24 12.17 1.32
C VAL A 63 -3.32 12.29 2.54
N TYR A 64 -2.28 11.44 2.63
CA TYR A 64 -1.33 11.47 3.74
C TYR A 64 -0.52 12.78 3.82
N LEU A 65 -0.13 13.34 2.67
CA LEU A 65 0.69 14.57 2.61
C LEU A 65 -0.11 15.86 2.78
N VAL A 66 -1.36 15.89 2.30
CA VAL A 66 -2.12 17.15 2.14
C VAL A 66 -3.35 17.20 3.07
N ALA A 67 -3.63 16.13 3.84
CA ALA A 67 -4.81 16.03 4.72
C ALA A 67 -6.14 16.36 4.02
N VAL A 68 -6.26 15.96 2.75
CA VAL A 68 -7.49 16.11 1.97
C VAL A 68 -8.54 15.08 2.39
N GLU A 69 -9.80 15.35 2.08
CA GLU A 69 -10.91 14.41 2.32
C GLU A 69 -10.66 13.05 1.65
N GLU A 70 -10.84 11.98 2.41
CA GLU A 70 -10.74 10.59 1.93
C GLU A 70 -12.01 10.21 1.16
N ASP A 71 -12.04 10.49 -0.14
CA ASP A 71 -13.08 9.98 -1.03
C ASP A 71 -12.57 8.79 -1.87
N TRP A 72 -12.99 7.59 -1.46
CA TRP A 72 -12.68 6.33 -2.12
C TRP A 72 -13.84 5.77 -2.96
N THR A 73 -14.96 6.51 -3.06
CA THR A 73 -16.21 6.01 -3.66
C THR A 73 -16.08 5.62 -5.13
N GLY A 74 -15.18 6.29 -5.89
CA GLY A 74 -14.86 5.95 -7.28
C GLY A 74 -13.86 4.80 -7.46
N ALA A 75 -13.21 4.32 -6.38
CA ALA A 75 -12.11 3.38 -6.43
C ALA A 75 -12.43 2.00 -5.81
N ALA A 76 -13.71 1.70 -5.59
CA ALA A 76 -14.21 0.59 -4.76
C ALA A 76 -13.81 -0.85 -5.16
N GLY A 77 -13.04 -1.05 -6.24
CA GLY A 77 -12.40 -2.33 -6.58
C GLY A 77 -10.87 -2.25 -6.66
N ALA A 78 -10.34 -1.10 -7.08
CA ALA A 78 -8.91 -0.92 -7.34
C ALA A 78 -8.06 -1.07 -6.08
N PHE A 79 -8.51 -0.59 -4.92
CA PHE A 79 -7.71 -0.71 -3.69
C PHE A 79 -7.57 -2.16 -3.20
N ARG A 80 -8.59 -3.02 -3.42
CA ARG A 80 -8.52 -4.44 -3.04
C ARG A 80 -7.49 -5.17 -3.90
N GLU A 81 -7.48 -4.89 -5.20
CA GLU A 81 -6.51 -5.46 -6.14
C GLU A 81 -5.09 -4.96 -5.84
N THR A 82 -4.91 -3.66 -5.58
CA THR A 82 -3.62 -3.10 -5.15
C THR A 82 -3.13 -3.76 -3.85
N ALA A 83 -3.99 -3.93 -2.85
CA ALA A 83 -3.61 -4.56 -1.59
C ALA A 83 -3.19 -6.04 -1.76
N ALA A 84 -3.88 -6.78 -2.66
CA ALA A 84 -3.52 -8.15 -2.99
C ALA A 84 -2.13 -8.24 -3.66
N VAL A 85 -1.86 -7.36 -4.65
CA VAL A 85 -0.55 -7.31 -5.31
C VAL A 85 0.58 -6.96 -4.33
N LEU A 86 0.34 -6.02 -3.41
CA LEU A 86 1.34 -5.67 -2.39
C LEU A 86 1.64 -6.86 -1.46
N ARG A 87 0.61 -7.61 -1.03
CA ARG A 87 0.80 -8.83 -0.24
C ARG A 87 1.66 -9.85 -0.99
N ASP A 88 1.32 -10.13 -2.25
CA ASP A 88 2.03 -11.15 -3.03
C ASP A 88 3.50 -10.76 -3.26
N ALA A 89 3.77 -9.47 -3.47
CA ALA A 89 5.12 -8.95 -3.58
C ALA A 89 5.92 -9.04 -2.26
N ILE A 90 5.28 -8.81 -1.11
CA ILE A 90 5.90 -9.01 0.21
C ILE A 90 6.29 -10.46 0.41
N ASP A 91 5.39 -11.40 0.11
CA ASP A 91 5.65 -12.83 0.29
C ASP A 91 6.76 -13.33 -0.64
N ALA A 92 6.84 -12.82 -1.88
CA ALA A 92 7.91 -13.14 -2.82
C ALA A 92 9.28 -12.56 -2.42
N SER A 93 9.30 -11.47 -1.65
CA SER A 93 10.55 -10.79 -1.24
C SER A 93 11.14 -11.34 0.07
N GLY A 94 10.32 -12.00 0.89
CA GLY A 94 10.72 -12.55 2.19
C GLY A 94 10.95 -14.06 2.22
N GLY A 95 11.01 -14.71 1.06
CA GLY A 95 11.29 -16.14 0.88
C GLY A 95 12.73 -16.45 0.53
#